data_AF-A0A5C1AFC7-F1
#
_entry.id   AF-A0A5C1AFC7-F1
#
_cell.length_a   1.000
_cell.length_b   1.000
_cell.length_c   1.000
_cell.angle_alpha   90.00
_cell.angle_beta   90.00
_cell.angle_gamma   90.00
#
_symmetry.space_group_name_H-M   'P 1'
#
loop_
_entity.id
_entity.type
_entity.pdbx_description
1 polymer ?
#
loop_
_entity_poly.entity_id
_entity_poly.type
_entity_poly.pdbx_seq_one_letter_code
_entity_poly.pdbx_strand_id
1 'polypeptide(L)'
;MLILKTRSQKLSRVSFDPSGRGLAAGGQRGVYWWQSVFDGSKPVCLDEGECSGLGFTTKGEYLFAVVGKNRLAVFNLSDRRPSYVGLKVSASTVAVCPATGLAVTESWSGGEMVGWRVTDDGGLKRVWATTVAPGSIGSTVAFAGDGSWFVRAAQDPRRVEVLPTRDPRPRNGESDSRVSGRRVGEQWAGGVPG
;
A
#
# COMPACT_ATOMS: atom_id res chain seq x y z
N MET A 1 -30.89 -0.60 -1.97
CA MET A 1 -29.74 -1.21 -1.29
C MET A 1 -29.31 -2.45 -2.06
N LEU A 2 -28.04 -2.56 -2.43
CA LEU A 2 -27.47 -3.72 -3.12
C LEU A 2 -26.73 -4.61 -2.11
N ILE A 3 -26.90 -5.93 -2.18
CA ILE A 3 -26.20 -6.90 -1.31
C ILE A 3 -25.46 -7.91 -2.18
N LEU A 4 -24.13 -7.93 -2.06
CA LEU A 4 -23.27 -8.94 -2.69
C LEU A 4 -22.97 -10.06 -1.69
N LYS A 5 -23.00 -11.30 -2.16
CA LYS A 5 -22.78 -12.48 -1.31
C LYS A 5 -21.60 -13.29 -1.82
N THR A 6 -20.77 -13.75 -0.89
CA THR A 6 -19.76 -14.79 -1.12
C THR A 6 -20.17 -16.06 -0.41
N ARG A 7 -19.43 -17.16 -0.63
CA ARG A 7 -19.58 -18.40 0.15
C ARG A 7 -18.78 -18.38 1.46
N SER A 8 -18.18 -17.24 1.81
CA SER A 8 -17.10 -17.13 2.79
C SER A 8 -17.55 -16.48 4.10
N GLN A 9 -16.78 -16.78 5.14
CA GLN A 9 -16.85 -16.17 6.45
C GLN A 9 -16.50 -14.67 6.38
N LYS A 10 -16.40 -14.04 7.56
CA LYS A 10 -16.16 -12.60 7.76
C LYS A 10 -15.18 -11.98 6.73
N LEU A 11 -15.73 -11.14 5.87
CA LEU A 11 -14.96 -10.23 5.02
C LEU A 11 -14.43 -9.08 5.87
N SER A 12 -13.19 -8.67 5.63
CA SER A 12 -12.51 -7.62 6.39
C SER A 12 -11.85 -6.57 5.51
N ARG A 13 -11.86 -6.78 4.19
CA ARG A 13 -11.26 -5.89 3.18
C ARG A 13 -12.17 -5.79 1.96
N VAL A 14 -12.25 -4.61 1.39
CA VAL A 14 -12.93 -4.33 0.12
C VAL A 14 -12.16 -3.27 -0.66
N SER A 15 -12.22 -3.31 -1.98
CA SER A 15 -11.67 -2.28 -2.87
C SER A 15 -12.46 -2.27 -4.17
N PHE A 16 -12.82 -1.07 -4.64
CA PHE A 16 -13.33 -0.90 -5.99
C PHE A 16 -12.17 -0.94 -6.99
N ASP A 17 -12.47 -1.44 -8.18
CA ASP A 17 -11.58 -1.24 -9.32
C ASP A 17 -11.59 0.25 -9.75
N PRO A 18 -10.64 0.68 -10.60
CA PRO A 18 -10.58 2.06 -11.05
C PRO A 18 -11.81 2.54 -11.83
N SER A 19 -12.58 1.62 -12.44
CA SER A 19 -13.83 1.97 -13.12
C SER A 19 -15.01 2.22 -12.15
N GLY A 20 -14.87 1.83 -10.88
CA GLY A 20 -15.94 1.90 -9.88
C GLY A 20 -17.06 0.89 -10.09
N ARG A 21 -16.92 -0.03 -11.05
CA ARG A 21 -17.93 -1.05 -11.36
C ARG A 21 -17.56 -2.39 -10.75
N GLY A 22 -16.29 -2.76 -10.81
CA GLY A 22 -15.76 -3.98 -10.24
C GLY A 22 -15.43 -3.82 -8.75
N LEU A 23 -15.49 -4.93 -8.03
CA LEU A 23 -15.20 -4.97 -6.60
C LEU A 23 -14.34 -6.19 -6.28
N ALA A 24 -13.31 -6.00 -5.47
CA ALA A 24 -12.63 -7.09 -4.79
C ALA A 24 -12.99 -7.08 -3.30
N ALA A 25 -13.13 -8.26 -2.70
CA ALA A 25 -13.30 -8.44 -1.27
C ALA A 25 -12.41 -9.57 -0.76
N GLY A 26 -11.90 -9.40 0.45
CA GLY A 26 -11.03 -10.39 1.10
C GLY A 26 -11.33 -10.51 2.59
N GLY A 27 -11.02 -11.67 3.16
CA GLY A 27 -11.17 -11.90 4.59
C GLY A 27 -10.60 -13.23 5.03
N GLN A 28 -11.21 -13.85 6.03
CA GLN A 28 -10.67 -15.05 6.68
C GLN A 28 -10.52 -16.27 5.75
N ARG A 29 -11.36 -16.36 4.70
CA ARG A 29 -11.36 -17.51 3.77
C ARG A 29 -11.52 -17.02 2.35
N GLY A 30 -10.49 -16.36 1.82
CA GLY A 30 -10.35 -16.13 0.39
C GLY A 30 -10.38 -14.68 -0.06
N VAL A 31 -10.08 -14.54 -1.35
CA VAL A 31 -10.13 -13.32 -2.16
C VAL A 31 -11.17 -13.52 -3.25
N TYR A 32 -12.11 -12.59 -3.33
CA TYR A 32 -13.24 -12.62 -4.23
C TYR A 32 -13.24 -11.40 -5.14
N TRP A 33 -13.65 -11.57 -6.38
CA TRP A 33 -13.75 -10.49 -7.35
C TRP A 33 -15.08 -10.55 -8.11
N TRP A 34 -15.75 -9.40 -8.18
CA TRP A 34 -16.89 -9.13 -9.05
C TRP A 34 -16.41 -8.23 -10.17
N GLN A 35 -16.63 -8.65 -11.41
CA GLN A 35 -16.36 -7.79 -12.57
C GLN A 35 -17.29 -6.56 -12.58
N SER A 36 -18.52 -6.72 -12.12
CA SER A 36 -19.48 -5.64 -11.95
C SER A 36 -20.36 -5.93 -10.74
N VAL A 37 -20.60 -4.91 -9.91
CA VAL A 37 -21.54 -5.01 -8.78
C VAL A 37 -23.00 -4.82 -9.22
N PHE A 38 -23.23 -4.31 -10.43
CA PHE A 38 -24.56 -3.87 -10.88
C PHE A 38 -25.32 -4.88 -11.75
N ASP A 39 -24.66 -5.95 -12.22
CA ASP A 39 -25.25 -6.92 -13.15
C ASP A 39 -25.71 -8.22 -12.48
N GLY A 40 -25.57 -8.32 -11.15
CA GLY A 40 -25.90 -9.53 -10.39
C GLY A 40 -24.93 -10.70 -10.61
N SER A 41 -23.76 -10.46 -11.21
CA SER A 41 -22.74 -11.49 -11.40
C SER A 41 -22.28 -12.09 -10.07
N LYS A 42 -22.01 -13.40 -10.09
CA LYS A 42 -21.42 -14.11 -8.94
C LYS A 42 -19.93 -13.78 -8.84
N PRO A 43 -19.35 -13.71 -7.63
CA PRO A 43 -17.92 -13.50 -7.49
C PRO A 43 -17.13 -14.68 -8.05
N VAL A 44 -15.97 -14.36 -8.62
CA VAL A 44 -14.89 -15.30 -8.87
C VAL A 44 -14.07 -15.43 -7.58
N CYS A 45 -13.77 -16.67 -7.14
CA CYS A 45 -12.81 -16.93 -6.08
C CYS A 45 -11.41 -16.95 -6.70
N LEU A 46 -10.53 -16.03 -6.29
CA LEU A 46 -9.16 -15.90 -6.82
C LEU A 46 -8.15 -16.67 -5.97
N ASP A 47 -8.36 -16.75 -4.66
CA ASP A 47 -7.56 -17.52 -3.70
C ASP A 47 -8.46 -17.89 -2.51
N GLU A 48 -8.19 -18.99 -1.81
CA GLU A 48 -8.97 -19.46 -0.66
C GLU A 48 -8.33 -19.13 0.69
N GLY A 49 -7.11 -18.60 0.69
CA GLY A 49 -6.34 -18.20 1.86
C GLY A 49 -6.87 -16.94 2.53
N GLU A 50 -6.48 -16.75 3.79
CA GLU A 50 -6.77 -15.52 4.54
C GLU A 50 -6.18 -14.30 3.84
N CYS A 51 -6.99 -13.26 3.64
CA CYS A 51 -6.59 -12.01 3.03
C CYS A 51 -6.49 -10.88 4.06
N SER A 52 -5.30 -10.29 4.18
CA SER A 52 -5.01 -9.21 5.14
C SER A 52 -4.88 -7.82 4.50
N GLY A 53 -4.80 -7.75 3.17
CA GLY A 53 -4.76 -6.50 2.40
C GLY A 53 -5.01 -6.78 0.91
N LEU A 54 -5.57 -5.81 0.20
CA LEU A 54 -5.87 -5.91 -1.23
C LEU A 54 -5.90 -4.53 -1.90
N GLY A 55 -5.70 -4.48 -3.22
CA GLY A 55 -5.87 -3.26 -4.00
C GLY A 55 -5.63 -3.46 -5.50
N PHE A 56 -6.40 -2.76 -6.33
CA PHE A 56 -6.25 -2.79 -7.78
C PHE A 56 -5.10 -1.92 -8.26
N THR A 57 -4.48 -2.31 -9.37
CA THR A 57 -3.59 -1.40 -10.13
C THR A 57 -4.40 -0.30 -10.82
N THR A 58 -3.72 0.76 -11.25
CA THR A 58 -4.33 1.96 -11.86
C THR A 58 -5.24 1.68 -13.04
N LYS A 59 -4.97 0.62 -13.81
CA LYS A 59 -5.80 0.22 -14.97
C LYS A 59 -6.85 -0.84 -14.64
N GLY A 60 -6.84 -1.39 -13.43
CA GLY A 60 -7.76 -2.46 -13.02
C GLY A 60 -7.46 -3.82 -13.63
N GLU A 61 -6.34 -3.95 -14.33
CA GLU A 61 -5.93 -5.21 -15.00
C GLU A 61 -5.44 -6.26 -14.00
N TYR A 62 -4.92 -5.78 -12.87
CA TYR A 62 -4.34 -6.61 -11.82
C TYR A 62 -4.89 -6.26 -10.44
N LEU A 63 -5.01 -7.28 -9.60
CA LEU A 63 -5.33 -7.16 -8.19
C LEU A 63 -4.15 -7.65 -7.34
N PHE A 64 -3.60 -6.80 -6.49
CA PHE A 64 -2.72 -7.23 -5.42
C PHE A 64 -3.52 -7.75 -4.24
N ALA A 65 -3.03 -8.81 -3.59
CA ALA A 65 -3.53 -9.23 -2.29
C ALA A 65 -2.41 -9.85 -1.46
N VAL A 66 -2.43 -9.63 -0.15
CA VAL A 66 -1.65 -10.49 0.77
C VAL A 66 -2.53 -11.66 1.15
N VAL A 67 -2.10 -12.88 0.81
CA VAL A 67 -2.88 -14.13 0.90
C VAL A 67 -2.12 -15.24 1.61
N GLY A 68 -2.74 -15.84 2.61
CA GLY A 68 -2.02 -16.65 3.58
C GLY A 68 -1.02 -15.78 4.35
N LYS A 69 -0.58 -16.24 5.52
CA LYS A 69 0.13 -15.40 6.50
C LYS A 69 1.31 -14.58 5.92
N ASN A 70 1.95 -15.07 4.84
CA ASN A 70 3.23 -14.57 4.34
C ASN A 70 3.36 -14.56 2.79
N ARG A 71 2.31 -14.34 1.99
CA ARG A 71 2.48 -14.24 0.51
C ARG A 71 1.84 -13.00 -0.06
N LEU A 72 2.56 -12.29 -0.92
CA LEU A 72 1.99 -11.31 -1.83
C LEU A 72 1.60 -12.02 -3.11
N ALA A 73 0.34 -11.90 -3.50
CA ALA A 73 -0.19 -12.33 -4.78
C ALA A 73 -0.49 -11.12 -5.66
N VAL A 74 -0.30 -11.29 -6.96
CA VAL A 74 -0.92 -10.47 -8.00
C VAL A 74 -1.74 -11.38 -8.90
N PHE A 75 -3.00 -11.02 -9.13
CA PHE A 75 -3.89 -11.74 -10.04
C PHE A 75 -4.06 -10.92 -11.31
N ASN A 76 -3.74 -11.49 -12.46
CA ASN A 76 -4.24 -10.95 -13.72
C ASN A 76 -5.73 -11.29 -13.84
N LEU A 77 -6.58 -10.27 -13.99
CA LEU A 77 -8.03 -10.48 -13.95
C LEU A 77 -8.61 -10.97 -15.29
N SER A 78 -7.85 -10.85 -16.38
CA SER A 78 -8.27 -11.33 -17.70
C SER A 78 -8.21 -12.87 -17.81
N ASP A 79 -7.12 -13.47 -17.34
CA ASP A 79 -6.88 -14.92 -17.41
C ASP A 79 -6.93 -15.61 -16.04
N ARG A 80 -7.10 -14.83 -14.96
CA ARG A 80 -7.22 -15.25 -13.56
C ARG A 80 -5.98 -16.00 -13.05
N ARG A 81 -4.83 -15.76 -13.67
CA ARG A 81 -3.56 -16.38 -13.26
C ARG A 81 -2.92 -15.59 -12.12
N PRO A 82 -2.60 -16.25 -11.00
CA PRO A 82 -1.85 -15.63 -9.93
C PRO A 82 -0.34 -15.73 -10.17
N SER A 83 0.38 -14.70 -9.75
CA SER A 83 1.81 -14.75 -9.47
C SER A 83 2.05 -14.44 -8.00
N TYR A 84 2.97 -15.17 -7.37
CA TYR A 84 3.20 -15.10 -5.92
C TYR A 84 4.66 -14.77 -5.59
N VAL A 85 4.85 -14.01 -4.52
CA VAL A 85 6.14 -13.85 -3.85
C VAL A 85 5.98 -14.11 -2.35
N GLY A 86 6.89 -14.90 -1.80
CA GLY A 86 6.96 -15.11 -0.34
C GLY A 86 7.44 -13.84 0.36
N LEU A 87 6.69 -13.41 1.37
CA LEU A 87 7.06 -12.32 2.26
C LEU A 87 7.85 -12.90 3.44
N LYS A 88 8.92 -12.21 3.84
CA LYS A 88 9.80 -12.65 4.93
C LYS A 88 9.22 -12.45 6.34
N VAL A 89 8.04 -11.83 6.42
CA VAL A 89 7.42 -11.39 7.68
C VAL A 89 5.95 -11.80 7.73
N SER A 90 5.53 -12.21 8.93
CA SER A 90 4.14 -12.59 9.23
C SER A 90 3.27 -11.34 9.39
N ALA A 91 1.97 -11.50 9.14
CA ALA A 91 0.95 -10.45 9.29
C ALA A 91 1.25 -9.19 8.45
N SER A 92 1.53 -9.41 7.17
CA SER A 92 1.72 -8.31 6.21
C SER A 92 0.38 -7.78 5.72
N THR A 93 0.29 -6.48 5.43
CA THR A 93 -0.78 -5.86 4.64
C THR A 93 -0.20 -5.35 3.31
N VAL A 94 -1.07 -5.00 2.37
CA VAL A 94 -0.71 -4.26 1.16
C VAL A 94 -1.65 -3.08 0.97
N ALA A 95 -1.08 -1.95 0.56
CA ALA A 95 -1.81 -0.82 0.00
C ALA A 95 -1.30 -0.58 -1.42
N VAL A 96 -2.20 -0.19 -2.33
CA VAL A 96 -1.84 0.08 -3.73
C VAL A 96 -2.13 1.53 -4.06
N CYS A 97 -1.16 2.21 -4.65
CA CYS A 97 -1.27 3.59 -5.09
C CYS A 97 -2.17 3.65 -6.34
N PRO A 98 -3.32 4.36 -6.29
CA PRO A 98 -4.24 4.42 -7.42
C PRO A 98 -3.62 5.14 -8.62
N ALA A 99 -2.74 6.12 -8.40
CA ALA A 99 -2.12 6.89 -9.48
C ALA A 99 -1.01 6.15 -10.24
N THR A 100 -0.26 5.26 -9.57
CA THR A 100 0.95 4.67 -10.14
C THR A 100 0.97 3.15 -10.18
N GLY A 101 0.02 2.48 -9.52
CA GLY A 101 -0.02 1.03 -9.37
C GLY A 101 1.10 0.47 -8.49
N LEU A 102 1.85 1.33 -7.79
CA LEU A 102 2.83 0.90 -6.79
C LEU A 102 2.10 0.22 -5.63
N ALA A 103 2.43 -1.03 -5.34
CA ALA A 103 2.00 -1.71 -4.13
C ALA A 103 3.06 -1.58 -3.04
N VAL A 104 2.66 -1.24 -1.82
CA VAL A 104 3.54 -1.23 -0.66
C VAL A 104 3.06 -2.29 0.31
N THR A 105 3.95 -3.24 0.63
CA THR A 105 3.72 -4.21 1.69
C THR A 105 4.45 -3.80 2.96
N GLU A 106 3.79 -4.02 4.08
CA GLU A 106 4.33 -3.73 5.40
C GLU A 106 3.83 -4.74 6.42
N SER A 107 4.63 -5.04 7.45
CA SER A 107 4.28 -5.92 8.56
C SER A 107 4.07 -5.14 9.86
N TRP A 108 3.10 -5.59 10.66
CA TRP A 108 2.81 -5.05 11.99
C TRP A 108 3.99 -5.19 12.96
N SER A 109 4.79 -6.26 12.83
CA SER A 109 6.00 -6.43 13.67
C SER A 109 7.16 -5.54 13.24
N GLY A 110 6.97 -4.73 12.20
CA GLY A 110 8.03 -3.93 11.59
C GLY A 110 8.97 -4.78 10.76
N GLY A 111 10.16 -4.24 10.53
CA GLY A 111 11.15 -4.85 9.66
C GLY A 111 11.08 -4.26 8.25
N GLU A 112 11.03 -5.10 7.23
CA GLU A 112 11.14 -4.65 5.86
C GLU A 112 9.79 -4.16 5.30
N MET A 113 9.72 -2.88 4.93
CA MET A 113 8.68 -2.35 4.06
C MET A 113 9.18 -2.38 2.62
N VAL A 114 8.36 -2.88 1.70
CA VAL A 114 8.77 -3.17 0.33
C VAL A 114 7.80 -2.56 -0.67
N GLY A 115 8.34 -1.87 -1.67
CA GLY A 115 7.60 -1.40 -2.83
C GLY A 115 7.66 -2.45 -3.96
N TRP A 116 6.51 -2.70 -4.58
CA TRP A 116 6.32 -3.70 -5.64
C TRP A 116 5.64 -3.09 -6.87
N ARG A 117 6.01 -3.60 -8.04
CA ARG A 117 5.30 -3.37 -9.30
C ARG A 117 5.05 -4.66 -10.03
N VAL A 118 3.99 -4.66 -10.82
CA VAL A 118 3.72 -5.71 -11.80
C VAL A 118 4.67 -5.53 -12.98
N THR A 119 5.29 -6.60 -13.44
CA THR A 119 6.15 -6.62 -14.64
C THR A 119 5.32 -6.85 -15.90
N ASP A 120 5.91 -6.61 -17.07
CA ASP A 120 5.20 -6.72 -18.36
C ASP A 120 4.67 -8.14 -18.64
N ASP A 121 5.27 -9.17 -18.03
CA ASP A 121 4.84 -10.57 -18.08
C ASP A 121 3.79 -10.93 -17.01
N GLY A 122 3.29 -9.95 -16.24
CA GLY A 122 2.34 -10.16 -15.15
C GLY A 122 2.97 -10.66 -13.84
N GLY A 123 4.30 -10.73 -13.76
CA GLY A 123 5.04 -11.07 -12.55
C GLY A 123 5.13 -9.93 -11.53
N LEU A 124 5.88 -10.18 -10.45
CA LEU A 124 6.14 -9.21 -9.37
C LEU A 124 7.61 -8.81 -9.34
N LYS A 125 7.87 -7.50 -9.35
CA LYS A 125 9.20 -6.93 -9.14
C LYS A 125 9.22 -6.04 -7.91
N ARG A 126 10.14 -6.37 -7.00
CA ARG A 126 10.55 -5.47 -5.91
C ARG A 126 11.27 -4.26 -6.51
N VAL A 127 10.78 -3.06 -6.25
CA VAL A 127 11.36 -1.80 -6.78
C VAL A 127 12.18 -1.04 -5.76
N TRP A 128 11.87 -1.18 -4.46
CA TRP A 128 12.67 -0.67 -3.35
C TRP A 128 12.30 -1.42 -2.07
N ALA A 129 13.14 -1.28 -1.04
CA ALA A 129 12.77 -1.64 0.32
C ALA A 129 13.48 -0.75 1.32
N THR A 130 12.89 -0.60 2.49
CA THR A 130 13.48 0.09 3.62
C THR A 130 13.11 -0.62 4.91
N THR A 131 13.91 -0.44 5.96
CA THR A 131 13.58 -0.93 7.29
C THR A 131 12.76 0.14 8.00
N VAL A 132 11.61 -0.24 8.55
CA VAL A 132 10.73 0.63 9.33
C VAL A 132 10.54 0.06 10.73
N ALA A 133 10.27 0.96 11.67
CA ALA A 133 9.75 0.57 12.98
C ALA A 133 8.41 -0.18 12.81
N PRO A 134 8.00 -0.97 13.82
CA PRO A 134 6.69 -1.63 13.83
C PRO A 134 5.54 -0.70 13.43
N GLY A 135 4.64 -1.20 12.58
CA GLY A 135 3.41 -0.52 12.19
C GLY A 135 2.28 -0.72 13.20
N SER A 136 1.23 0.10 13.07
CA SER A 136 -0.02 -0.16 13.78
C SER A 136 -0.78 -1.36 13.16
N ILE A 137 -1.71 -1.93 13.93
CA ILE A 137 -2.49 -3.10 13.53
C ILE A 137 -3.50 -2.69 12.46
N GLY A 138 -3.47 -3.37 11.30
CA GLY A 138 -4.36 -3.11 10.17
C GLY A 138 -3.64 -2.49 8.96
N SER A 139 -4.40 -2.08 7.93
CA SER A 139 -3.83 -1.31 6.82
C SER A 139 -3.74 0.15 7.23
N THR A 140 -2.53 0.65 7.44
CA THR A 140 -2.27 1.99 7.95
C THR A 140 -1.63 2.90 6.90
N VAL A 141 -1.44 2.38 5.69
CA VAL A 141 -0.80 3.09 4.58
C VAL A 141 -1.87 3.79 3.74
N ALA A 142 -1.69 5.09 3.51
CA ALA A 142 -2.50 5.87 2.59
C ALA A 142 -1.62 6.62 1.60
N PHE A 143 -1.92 6.49 0.31
CA PHE A 143 -1.20 7.23 -0.74
C PHE A 143 -1.81 8.61 -0.96
N ALA A 144 -0.96 9.58 -1.26
CA ALA A 144 -1.41 10.83 -1.86
C ALA A 144 -2.01 10.54 -3.25
N GLY A 145 -3.03 11.31 -3.65
CA GLY A 145 -3.76 11.09 -4.90
C GLY A 145 -2.91 11.29 -6.16
N ASP A 146 -1.83 12.05 -6.08
CA ASP A 146 -0.84 12.25 -7.15
C ASP A 146 0.23 11.13 -7.19
N GLY A 147 0.24 10.24 -6.19
CA GLY A 147 1.20 9.15 -6.04
C GLY A 147 2.64 9.60 -5.75
N SER A 148 2.88 10.83 -5.29
CA SER A 148 4.22 11.31 -4.96
C SER A 148 4.69 10.86 -3.58
N TRP A 149 3.75 10.73 -2.63
CA TRP A 149 3.99 10.34 -1.25
C TRP A 149 2.98 9.31 -0.75
N PHE A 150 3.30 8.68 0.37
CA PHE A 150 2.35 7.97 1.21
C PHE A 150 2.64 8.23 2.68
N VAL A 151 1.61 8.03 3.49
CA VAL A 151 1.72 8.09 4.94
C VAL A 151 1.49 6.70 5.51
N ARG A 152 2.07 6.43 6.68
CA ARG A 152 1.81 5.23 7.46
C ARG A 152 1.64 5.57 8.95
N ALA A 153 0.76 4.84 9.64
CA ALA A 153 0.70 4.90 11.10
C ALA A 153 1.72 3.92 11.71
N ALA A 154 2.64 4.45 12.50
CA ALA A 154 3.57 3.63 13.27
C ALA A 154 2.85 2.99 14.48
N GLN A 155 3.48 2.01 15.12
CA GLN A 155 2.96 1.42 16.36
C GLN A 155 2.88 2.46 17.48
N ASP A 156 3.77 3.45 17.49
CA ASP A 156 3.62 4.62 18.36
C ASP A 156 2.34 5.36 17.98
N PRO A 157 1.33 5.42 18.87
CA PRO A 157 0.02 5.99 18.57
C PRO A 157 0.07 7.49 18.25
N ARG A 158 1.19 8.17 18.50
CA ARG A 158 1.37 9.61 18.26
C ARG A 158 2.13 9.90 16.97
N ARG A 159 2.48 8.89 16.18
CA ARG A 159 3.37 9.04 15.03
C ARG A 159 2.76 8.57 13.72
N VAL A 160 2.74 9.50 12.77
CA VAL A 160 2.54 9.21 11.33
C VAL A 160 3.86 9.48 10.62
N GLU A 161 4.28 8.54 9.79
CA GLU A 161 5.49 8.69 8.97
C GLU A 161 5.08 9.00 7.54
N VAL A 162 5.75 9.98 6.92
CA VAL A 162 5.54 10.37 5.53
C VAL A 162 6.73 9.88 4.72
N LEU A 163 6.48 9.10 3.67
CA LEU A 163 7.51 8.51 2.83
C LEU A 163 7.26 8.78 1.35
N PRO A 164 8.31 8.97 0.54
CA PRO A 164 8.17 9.08 -0.90
C PRO A 164 7.81 7.72 -1.52
N THR A 165 7.09 7.71 -2.64
CA THR A 165 6.76 6.46 -3.37
C THR A 165 7.94 5.85 -4.14
N ARG A 166 8.96 6.68 -4.39
CA ARG A 166 10.29 6.28 -4.89
C ARG A 166 11.16 5.78 -3.73
N ASP A 167 12.29 5.15 -4.04
CA ASP A 167 13.20 4.61 -3.01
C ASP A 167 13.42 5.65 -1.91
N PRO A 168 13.02 5.37 -0.66
CA PRO A 168 13.06 6.34 0.43
C PRO A 168 14.49 6.57 0.95
N ARG A 169 15.48 5.78 0.49
CA ARG A 169 16.88 6.06 0.79
C ARG A 169 17.35 7.27 -0.02
N PRO A 170 18.08 8.21 0.60
CA PRO A 170 18.65 9.32 -0.14
C PRO A 170 19.55 8.79 -1.27
N ARG A 171 19.48 9.43 -2.43
CA ARG A 171 20.51 9.25 -3.47
C ARG A 171 21.81 9.77 -2.86
N ASN A 172 22.72 8.88 -2.50
CA ASN A 172 24.08 9.26 -2.13
C ASN A 172 24.67 10.04 -3.32
N GLY A 173 24.73 11.38 -3.23
CA GLY A 173 25.33 12.22 -4.27
C GLY A 173 24.77 13.64 -4.44
N GLU A 174 23.57 13.96 -3.97
CA GLU A 174 23.05 15.34 -4.01
C GLU A 174 23.16 15.98 -2.62
N SER A 175 24.37 16.36 -2.26
CA SER A 175 24.60 17.41 -1.27
C SER A 175 24.07 18.73 -1.85
N ASP A 176 22.83 19.08 -1.51
CA ASP A 176 22.28 20.40 -1.78
C ASP A 176 23.04 21.44 -0.94
N SER A 177 24.18 21.86 -1.46
CA SER A 177 25.09 22.87 -0.93
C SER A 177 24.58 24.28 -1.24
N ARG A 178 23.26 24.50 -1.10
CA ARG A 178 22.63 25.81 -1.28
C ARG A 178 21.62 26.15 -0.18
N VAL A 179 22.03 26.01 1.08
CA VAL A 179 21.61 26.96 2.13
C VAL A 179 22.81 27.28 3.02
N SER A 180 23.77 28.02 2.47
CA SER A 180 24.68 28.84 3.26
C SER A 180 24.47 30.28 2.80
N GLY A 181 24.00 31.15 3.70
CA GLY A 181 23.96 32.58 3.44
C GLY A 181 22.77 33.32 4.04
N ARG A 182 22.76 33.50 5.36
CA ARG A 182 22.58 34.78 6.09
C ARG A 182 22.01 34.52 7.49
N ARG A 183 22.90 34.47 8.49
CA ARG A 183 22.59 35.09 9.77
C ARG A 183 22.64 36.60 9.53
N VAL A 184 21.49 37.26 9.55
CA VAL A 184 21.42 38.68 9.89
C VAL A 184 21.00 38.70 11.35
N GLY A 185 21.92 39.12 12.21
CA GLY A 185 21.60 39.47 13.58
C GLY A 185 21.00 40.86 13.60
N GLU A 186 19.98 41.04 14.44
CA GLU A 186 19.71 42.33 15.06
C GLU A 186 19.42 42.07 16.54
N GLN A 187 20.45 42.34 17.36
CA GLN A 187 20.33 42.61 18.77
C GLN A 187 19.58 43.93 18.93
N TRP A 188 18.42 43.89 19.57
CA TRP A 188 17.80 45.11 20.10
C TRP A 188 18.52 45.49 21.40
N ALA A 189 19.34 46.54 21.31
CA ALA A 189 19.82 47.29 22.46
C ALA A 189 18.72 48.26 22.90
N GLY A 190 18.29 48.13 24.16
CA GLY A 190 17.40 49.08 24.83
C GLY A 190 17.85 49.25 26.27
N GLY A 191 18.93 50.03 26.44
CA GLY A 191 19.35 50.50 27.75
C GLY A 191 18.51 51.69 28.20
N VAL A 192 18.20 51.74 29.50
CA VAL A 192 17.72 52.93 30.20
C VAL A 192 18.73 53.21 31.31
N PRO A 193 19.41 54.38 31.35
CA PRO A 193 20.12 54.83 32.53
C PRO A 193 19.14 55.51 33.51
N GLY A 194 19.46 55.41 34.81
CA GLY A 194 18.72 56.07 35.90
C GLY A 194 18.93 57.58 35.98
#